data_AF-A0A9D6DSF9-F1
#
_entry.id   AF-A0A9D6DSF9-F1
#
_cell.length_a   1.000
_cell.length_b   1.000
_cell.length_c   1.000
_cell.angle_alpha   90.00
_cell.angle_beta   90.00
_cell.angle_gamma   90.00
#
_symmetry.space_group_name_H-M   'P 1'
#
loop_
_entity.id
_entity.type
_entity.pdbx_description
1 polymer ?
#
loop_
_entity_poly.entity_id
_entity_poly.type
_entity_poly.pdbx_seq_one_letter_code
_entity_poly.pdbx_strand_id
1 'polypeptide(L)'
;MTEFGAVAYPSKATFHGVLVERKLSEENPKFRIATGKTFDEKEVFEKFDKWLAEVLKGEKPIFVSDNPAFDWQWINDGFWRTLGKNPFGHSARRIGDFYAGLVGDFTNASSWKKLRVTTHDHNPVNDAMGNLEAFERLLNGER
;
A
#
# COMPACT_ATOMS: atom_id res chain seq x y z
N MET A 1 -0.91 -8.61 -10.33
CA MET A 1 -1.32 -8.32 -8.95
C MET A 1 -2.52 -9.19 -8.57
N THR A 2 -2.62 -9.73 -7.35
CA THR A 2 -3.79 -10.52 -6.90
C THR A 2 -4.61 -9.85 -5.80
N GLU A 3 -3.97 -8.98 -5.03
CA GLU A 3 -4.59 -8.16 -4.01
C GLU A 3 -3.67 -6.97 -3.73
N PHE A 4 -4.22 -5.92 -3.10
CA PHE A 4 -3.49 -4.77 -2.60
C PHE A 4 -4.18 -4.18 -1.37
N GLY A 5 -3.41 -3.50 -0.53
CA GLY A 5 -3.88 -2.83 0.68
C GLY A 5 -3.52 -1.35 0.64
N ALA A 6 -4.42 -0.50 1.10
CA ALA A 6 -4.18 0.92 1.28
C ALA A 6 -4.61 1.35 2.68
N VAL A 7 -3.88 2.30 3.25
CA VAL A 7 -4.22 2.94 4.52
C VAL A 7 -4.11 4.45 4.36
N ALA A 8 -5.17 5.17 4.72
CA ALA A 8 -5.21 6.62 4.66
C ALA A 8 -4.51 7.23 5.88
N TYR A 9 -3.60 8.17 5.64
CA TYR A 9 -3.03 9.02 6.69
C TYR A 9 -3.78 10.36 6.71
N PRO A 10 -4.15 10.93 7.89
CA PRO A 10 -3.89 10.42 9.24
C PRO A 10 -5.00 9.53 9.81
N SER A 11 -6.09 9.29 9.09
CA SER A 11 -7.29 8.64 9.65
C SER A 11 -7.13 7.15 9.98
N LYS A 12 -6.11 6.49 9.43
CA LYS A 12 -5.88 5.04 9.46
C LYS A 12 -7.02 4.21 8.89
N ALA A 13 -7.93 4.83 8.12
CA ALA A 13 -8.94 4.11 7.37
C ALA A 13 -8.25 3.17 6.37
N THR A 14 -8.79 1.97 6.19
CA THR A 14 -8.17 0.93 5.36
C THR A 14 -9.02 0.59 4.14
N PHE A 15 -8.37 0.08 3.11
CA PHE A 15 -9.00 -0.53 1.94
C PHE A 15 -8.24 -1.80 1.55
N HIS A 16 -8.98 -2.87 1.26
CA HIS A 16 -8.43 -4.12 0.75
C HIS A 16 -9.04 -4.43 -0.61
N GLY A 17 -8.23 -4.27 -1.67
CA GLY A 17 -8.60 -4.69 -3.00
C GLY A 17 -8.19 -6.14 -3.22
N VAL A 18 -9.14 -7.04 -3.48
CA VAL A 18 -8.87 -8.46 -3.79
C VAL A 18 -9.31 -8.73 -5.21
N LEU A 19 -8.40 -9.18 -6.07
CA LEU A 19 -8.67 -9.60 -7.46
C LEU A 19 -8.74 -11.12 -7.57
N VAL A 20 -7.88 -11.82 -6.82
CA VAL A 20 -7.86 -13.28 -6.70
C VAL A 20 -7.75 -13.62 -5.22
N GLU A 21 -8.76 -14.31 -4.70
CA GLU A 21 -8.76 -14.73 -3.31
C GLU A 21 -7.68 -15.80 -3.08
N ARG A 22 -6.93 -15.63 -1.99
CA ARG A 22 -5.87 -16.56 -1.59
C ARG A 22 -5.98 -16.94 -0.13
N LYS A 23 -5.84 -18.23 0.16
CA LYS A 23 -5.75 -18.79 1.51
C LYS A 23 -4.33 -19.24 1.83
N LEU A 24 -3.99 -19.32 3.11
CA LEU A 24 -2.72 -19.92 3.54
C LEU A 24 -2.65 -21.38 3.06
N SER A 25 -1.49 -21.79 2.56
CA SER A 25 -1.25 -23.18 2.20
C SER A 25 -1.20 -24.03 3.46
N GLU A 26 -1.90 -25.16 3.43
CA GLU A 26 -1.88 -26.17 4.50
C GLU A 26 -0.51 -26.86 4.61
N GLU A 27 0.21 -26.96 3.49
CA GLU A 27 1.56 -27.56 3.43
C GLU A 27 2.66 -26.60 3.89
N ASN A 28 2.48 -25.29 3.65
CA ASN A 28 3.45 -24.28 4.05
C ASN A 28 2.76 -22.94 4.33
N PRO A 29 2.57 -22.57 5.61
CA PRO A 29 1.90 -21.33 6.02
C PRO A 29 2.59 -20.04 5.56
N LYS A 30 3.80 -20.08 4.98
CA LYS A 30 4.42 -18.89 4.38
C LYS A 30 3.88 -18.55 2.99
N PHE A 31 3.20 -19.50 2.34
CA PHE A 31 2.64 -19.29 1.01
C PHE A 31 1.13 -19.14 1.06
N ARG A 32 0.61 -18.27 0.19
CA ARG A 32 -0.82 -18.14 -0.08
C ARG A 32 -1.14 -18.71 -1.45
N ILE A 33 -2.09 -19.64 -1.51
CA ILE A 33 -2.54 -20.31 -2.73
C ILE A 33 -3.89 -19.75 -3.17
N ALA A 34 -4.08 -19.61 -4.48
CA ALA A 34 -5.35 -19.14 -5.04
C ALA A 34 -6.48 -20.14 -4.74
N THR A 35 -7.64 -19.64 -4.30
CA THR A 35 -8.82 -20.47 -4.05
C THR A 35 -9.62 -20.77 -5.31
N GLY A 36 -9.28 -20.12 -6.42
CA GLY A 36 -10.04 -20.12 -7.68
C GLY A 36 -11.11 -19.04 -7.75
N LYS A 37 -11.43 -18.38 -6.63
CA LYS A 37 -12.36 -17.25 -6.60
C LYS A 37 -11.66 -15.97 -7.07
N THR A 38 -12.26 -15.32 -8.06
CA THR A 38 -11.82 -14.04 -8.60
C THR A 38 -12.89 -12.98 -8.41
N PHE A 39 -12.46 -11.72 -8.39
CA PHE A 39 -13.35 -10.56 -8.35
C PHE A 39 -13.13 -9.73 -9.60
N ASP A 40 -14.18 -9.06 -10.06
CA ASP A 40 -14.09 -8.19 -11.22
C ASP A 40 -13.13 -7.03 -10.96
N GLU A 41 -12.12 -6.87 -11.81
CA GLU A 41 -11.08 -5.86 -11.62
C GLU A 41 -11.69 -4.45 -11.64
N LYS A 42 -12.65 -4.21 -12.53
CA LYS A 42 -13.29 -2.89 -12.64
C LYS A 42 -14.08 -2.57 -11.38
N GLU A 43 -14.89 -3.48 -10.87
CA GLU A 43 -15.64 -3.29 -9.62
C GLU A 43 -14.72 -3.01 -8.43
N VAL A 44 -13.58 -3.70 -8.33
CA VAL A 44 -12.58 -3.48 -7.27
C VAL A 44 -11.98 -2.07 -7.36
N PHE A 45 -11.61 -1.62 -8.56
CA PHE A 45 -11.06 -0.28 -8.76
C PHE A 45 -12.13 0.83 -8.64
N GLU A 46 -13.39 0.59 -9.00
CA GLU A 46 -14.51 1.51 -8.74
C GLU A 46 -14.72 1.71 -7.24
N LYS A 47 -14.69 0.62 -6.45
CA LYS A 47 -14.75 0.68 -4.99
C LYS A 47 -13.54 1.44 -4.42
N PHE A 48 -12.36 1.23 -5.00
CA PHE A 48 -11.16 1.94 -4.54
C PHE A 48 -11.22 3.43 -4.85
N ASP A 49 -11.64 3.83 -6.06
CA ASP A 49 -11.83 5.25 -6.45
C ASP A 49 -12.85 5.94 -5.54
N LYS A 50 -13.97 5.25 -5.25
CA LYS A 50 -14.98 5.75 -4.32
C LYS A 50 -14.43 5.93 -2.90
N TRP A 51 -13.71 4.93 -2.39
CA TRP A 51 -13.07 4.99 -1.08
C TRP A 51 -12.07 6.15 -1.00
N LEU A 52 -11.26 6.37 -2.04
CA LEU A 52 -10.34 7.50 -2.12
C LEU A 52 -11.09 8.83 -2.03
N ALA A 53 -12.19 9.00 -2.77
CA ALA A 53 -13.00 10.21 -2.73
C ALA A 53 -13.58 10.48 -1.33
N GLU A 54 -14.01 9.43 -0.63
CA GLU A 54 -14.57 9.51 0.72
C GLU A 54 -13.50 9.88 1.76
N VAL A 55 -12.35 9.19 1.77
CA VAL A 55 -11.31 9.42 2.79
C VAL A 55 -10.53 10.72 2.58
N LEU A 56 -10.42 11.19 1.33
CA LEU A 56 -9.70 12.42 0.97
C LEU A 56 -10.61 13.64 0.86
N LYS A 57 -11.93 13.49 0.99
CA LYS A 57 -12.91 14.58 0.88
C LYS A 57 -12.75 15.41 -0.40
N GLY A 58 -12.43 14.73 -1.51
CA GLY A 58 -12.21 15.35 -2.82
C GLY A 58 -10.80 15.92 -3.06
N GLU A 59 -9.88 15.84 -2.10
CA GLU A 59 -8.48 16.21 -2.33
C GLU A 59 -7.74 15.18 -3.19
N LYS A 60 -6.69 15.63 -3.88
CA LYS A 60 -5.88 14.77 -4.73
C LYS A 60 -5.01 13.82 -3.86
N PRO A 61 -5.06 12.49 -4.06
CA PRO A 61 -4.24 11.58 -3.29
C PRO A 61 -2.75 11.74 -3.57
N ILE A 62 -1.94 11.52 -2.53
CA ILE A 62 -0.49 11.32 -2.64
C ILE A 62 -0.18 9.84 -2.39
N PHE A 63 0.47 9.19 -3.35
CA PHE A 63 0.88 7.80 -3.19
C PHE A 63 2.17 7.71 -2.36
N VAL A 64 2.14 6.93 -1.28
CA VAL A 64 3.30 6.69 -0.41
C VAL A 64 3.47 5.17 -0.24
N SER A 65 4.69 4.67 -0.39
CA SER A 65 5.00 3.23 -0.28
C SER A 65 6.47 3.01 0.10
N ASP A 66 6.82 1.82 0.59
CA ASP A 66 8.22 1.41 0.77
C ASP A 66 8.91 0.99 -0.55
N ASN A 67 8.13 0.48 -1.52
CA ASN A 67 8.56 0.09 -2.85
C ASN A 67 7.70 0.72 -3.96
N PRO A 68 7.72 2.06 -4.11
CA PRO A 68 6.80 2.76 -5.00
C PRO A 68 6.93 2.36 -6.47
N ALA A 69 8.12 2.01 -6.96
CA ALA A 69 8.28 1.55 -8.34
C ALA A 69 7.45 0.28 -8.63
N PHE A 70 7.35 -0.62 -7.65
CA PHE A 70 6.54 -1.82 -7.76
C PHE A 70 5.07 -1.57 -7.41
N ASP A 71 4.76 -0.86 -6.34
CA ASP A 71 3.38 -0.72 -5.89
C ASP A 71 2.60 0.24 -6.79
N TRP A 72 3.19 1.39 -7.13
CA TRP A 72 2.52 2.40 -7.96
C TRP A 72 2.27 1.89 -9.38
N GLN A 73 3.21 1.13 -9.99
CA GLN A 73 3.01 0.66 -11.38
C GLN A 73 1.76 -0.23 -11.49
N TRP A 74 1.51 -1.09 -10.50
CA TRP A 74 0.37 -2.01 -10.48
C TRP A 74 -0.94 -1.27 -10.26
N ILE A 75 -0.95 -0.29 -9.35
CA ILE A 75 -2.13 0.55 -9.11
C ILE A 75 -2.42 1.43 -10.33
N ASN A 76 -1.41 2.06 -10.91
CA ASN A 76 -1.53 2.88 -12.12
C ASN A 76 -2.14 2.08 -13.28
N ASP A 77 -1.55 0.92 -13.56
CA ASP A 77 -1.97 0.02 -14.63
C ASP A 77 -3.42 -0.45 -14.48
N GLY A 78 -3.82 -0.88 -13.27
CA GLY A 78 -5.21 -1.29 -13.01
C GLY A 78 -6.22 -0.14 -13.16
N PHE A 79 -5.90 1.04 -12.65
CA PHE A 79 -6.72 2.25 -12.81
C PHE A 79 -6.91 2.64 -14.29
N TRP A 80 -5.85 2.61 -15.10
CA TRP A 80 -5.94 2.91 -16.53
C TRP A 80 -6.74 1.85 -17.30
N ARG A 81 -6.54 0.56 -17.01
CA ARG A 81 -7.31 -0.53 -17.65
C ARG A 81 -8.80 -0.45 -17.36
N THR A 82 -9.17 -0.05 -16.14
CA THR A 82 -10.56 -0.16 -15.64
C THR A 82 -11.35 1.13 -15.74
N LEU A 83 -10.75 2.25 -15.35
CA LEU A 83 -11.43 3.55 -15.21
C LEU A 83 -10.89 4.63 -16.16
N GLY A 84 -9.82 4.33 -16.92
CA GLY A 84 -9.25 5.27 -17.89
C GLY A 84 -8.63 6.53 -17.26
N LYS A 85 -8.30 6.48 -15.96
CA LYS A 85 -7.64 7.55 -15.21
C LYS A 85 -6.84 6.95 -14.06
N ASN A 86 -5.78 7.61 -13.60
CA ASN A 86 -5.10 7.29 -12.34
C ASN A 86 -5.16 8.51 -11.39
N PRO A 87 -5.84 8.43 -10.24
CA PRO A 87 -6.00 9.56 -9.33
C PRO A 87 -4.68 10.00 -8.68
N PHE A 88 -3.69 9.11 -8.57
CA PHE A 88 -2.40 9.38 -7.93
C PHE A 88 -1.42 10.15 -8.84
N GLY A 89 -1.71 10.32 -10.13
CA GLY A 89 -0.79 10.92 -11.09
C GLY A 89 0.49 10.10 -11.29
N HIS A 90 1.56 10.75 -11.76
CA HIS A 90 2.80 10.08 -12.25
C HIS A 90 3.91 9.92 -11.21
N SER A 91 3.65 10.18 -9.92
CA SER A 91 4.71 10.18 -8.90
C SER A 91 4.23 9.54 -7.59
N ALA A 92 5.18 8.96 -6.85
CA ALA A 92 4.98 8.43 -5.51
C ALA A 92 6.12 8.87 -4.58
N ARG A 93 5.90 8.79 -3.27
CA ARG A 93 6.93 9.04 -2.25
C ARG A 93 7.40 7.73 -1.65
N ARG A 94 8.72 7.56 -1.54
CA ARG A 94 9.34 6.40 -0.89
C ARG A 94 9.66 6.72 0.57
N ILE A 95 9.10 5.94 1.49
CA ILE A 95 9.37 6.12 2.94
C ILE A 95 10.88 5.95 3.24
N GLY A 96 11.52 4.99 2.56
CA GLY A 96 12.95 4.75 2.71
C GLY A 96 13.84 5.93 2.31
N ASP A 97 13.48 6.69 1.26
CA ASP A 97 14.28 7.84 0.82
C ASP A 97 14.09 9.03 1.78
N PHE A 98 12.88 9.21 2.31
CA PHE A 98 12.63 10.18 3.37
C PHE A 98 13.47 9.87 4.60
N TYR A 99 13.46 8.61 5.06
CA TYR A 99 14.28 8.17 6.18
C TYR A 99 15.79 8.35 5.94
N ALA A 100 16.30 7.92 4.79
CA ALA A 100 17.69 8.07 4.41
C ALA A 100 18.15 9.54 4.48
N GLY A 101 17.29 10.46 4.02
CA GLY A 101 17.50 11.90 4.17
C GLY A 101 17.51 12.38 5.62
N LEU A 102 16.61 11.87 6.47
CA LEU A 102 16.56 12.22 7.90
C LEU A 102 17.81 11.78 8.66
N VAL A 103 18.41 10.63 8.32
CA VAL A 103 19.62 10.11 9.00
C VAL A 103 20.93 10.56 8.34
N GLY A 104 20.87 11.23 7.19
CA GLY A 104 22.05 11.68 6.45
C GLY A 104 22.84 10.54 5.79
N ASP A 105 22.22 9.39 5.59
CA ASP A 105 22.83 8.21 4.96
C ASP A 105 21.92 7.71 3.83
N PHE A 106 22.26 8.09 2.61
CA PHE A 106 21.50 7.72 1.41
C PHE A 106 21.43 6.20 1.18
N THR A 107 22.40 5.44 1.68
CA THR A 107 22.43 3.99 1.54
C THR A 107 21.46 3.30 2.52
N ASN A 108 21.11 3.98 3.60
CA ASN A 108 20.20 3.45 4.61
C ASN A 108 18.73 3.76 4.30
N ALA A 109 18.18 3.10 3.27
CA ALA A 109 16.76 3.22 2.92
C ALA A 109 15.84 2.21 3.63
N SER A 110 16.37 1.42 4.59
CA SER A 110 15.67 0.25 5.15
C SER A 110 15.61 0.17 6.67
N SER A 111 16.50 0.83 7.43
CA SER A 111 16.50 0.68 8.90
C SER A 111 15.21 1.18 9.55
N TRP A 112 14.48 2.11 8.94
CA TRP A 112 13.17 2.56 9.43
C TRP A 112 12.15 1.42 9.59
N LYS A 113 12.31 0.29 8.89
CA LYS A 113 11.39 -0.86 9.00
C LYS A 113 11.32 -1.42 10.43
N LYS A 114 12.36 -1.19 11.25
CA LYS A 114 12.37 -1.53 12.70
C LYS A 114 11.31 -0.78 13.50
N LEU A 115 10.76 0.31 12.95
CA LEU A 115 9.77 1.17 13.60
C LEU A 115 8.32 0.71 13.33
N ARG A 116 8.11 -0.28 12.45
CA ARG A 116 6.79 -0.88 12.21
C ARG A 116 6.27 -1.51 13.51
N VAL A 117 4.97 -1.34 13.80
CA VAL A 117 4.33 -1.93 15.00
C VAL A 117 3.49 -3.13 14.60
N THR A 118 2.63 -2.97 13.60
CA THR A 118 1.83 -4.06 13.02
C THR A 118 2.74 -5.11 12.40
N THR A 119 2.55 -6.37 12.81
CA THR A 119 3.33 -7.52 12.33
C THR A 119 3.10 -7.72 10.83
N HIS A 120 4.20 -7.94 10.10
CA HIS A 120 4.17 -8.33 8.70
C HIS A 120 3.71 -9.80 8.59
N ASP A 121 2.44 -10.01 8.25
CA ASP A 121 1.78 -11.32 8.20
C ASP A 121 1.32 -11.71 6.77
N HIS A 122 1.83 -11.00 5.75
CA HIS A 122 1.45 -11.17 4.35
C HIS A 122 -0.04 -10.87 4.08
N ASN A 123 -0.67 -10.07 4.94
CA ASN A 123 -1.86 -9.32 4.60
C ASN A 123 -1.45 -7.91 4.14
N PRO A 124 -1.78 -7.50 2.89
CA PRO A 124 -1.31 -6.23 2.36
C PRO A 124 -1.83 -5.01 3.12
N VAL A 125 -2.97 -5.11 3.82
CA VAL A 125 -3.48 -4.03 4.68
C VAL A 125 -2.60 -3.88 5.93
N ASN A 126 -2.22 -4.99 6.56
CA ASN A 126 -1.36 -4.98 7.74
C ASN A 126 0.04 -4.45 7.39
N ASP A 127 0.54 -4.82 6.21
CA ASP A 127 1.82 -4.33 5.68
C ASP A 127 1.79 -2.81 5.47
N ALA A 128 0.72 -2.30 4.86
CA ALA A 128 0.50 -0.87 4.66
C ALA A 128 0.30 -0.13 6.01
N MET A 129 -0.37 -0.74 6.98
CA MET A 129 -0.54 -0.18 8.32
C MET A 129 0.80 -0.08 9.06
N GLY A 130 1.62 -1.14 9.04
CA GLY A 130 2.95 -1.11 9.64
C GLY A 130 3.84 -0.03 9.00
N ASN A 131 3.73 0.16 7.68
CA ASN A 131 4.39 1.25 6.98
C ASN A 131 3.92 2.63 7.45
N LEU A 132 2.60 2.83 7.61
CA LEU A 132 2.03 4.08 8.11
C LEU A 132 2.48 4.37 9.55
N GLU A 133 2.44 3.39 10.44
CA GLU A 133 2.86 3.55 11.84
C GLU A 133 4.33 3.93 11.94
N ALA A 134 5.20 3.29 11.15
CA ALA A 134 6.60 3.67 11.08
C ALA A 134 6.76 5.09 10.54
N PHE A 135 6.02 5.45 9.49
CA PHE A 135 6.04 6.80 8.91
C PHE A 135 5.60 7.87 9.92
N GLU A 136 4.56 7.63 10.72
CA GLU A 136 4.14 8.50 11.82
C GLU A 136 5.27 8.73 12.84
N ARG A 137 5.98 7.67 13.22
CA ARG A 137 7.13 7.76 14.14
C ARG A 137 8.27 8.58 13.54
N LEU A 138 8.53 8.44 12.24
CA LEU A 138 9.51 9.27 11.52
C LEU A 138 9.11 10.76 11.53
N LEU A 139 7.83 11.07 11.29
CA LEU A 139 7.31 12.45 11.37
C LEU A 139 7.43 13.03 12.78
N ASN A 140 7.39 12.19 13.81
CA ASN A 140 7.59 12.56 15.21
C ASN A 140 9.08 12.57 15.64
N GLY A 141 10.01 12.37 14.70
CA GLY A 141 11.45 12.51 14.92
C GLY A 141 12.19 11.24 15.34
N GLU A 142 11.52 10.09 15.43
CA GLU A 142 12.19 8.80 15.68
C GLU A 142 12.99 8.32 14.46
N ARG A 143 14.14 7.66 14.67
CA ARG A 143 15.05 7.23 13.59
C ARG A 143 15.71 5.87 13.87
#